data_AF-A0A7S3LT72-F1
#
_entry.id   AF-A0A7S3LT72-F1
#
_cell.length_a   1.000
_cell.length_b   1.000
_cell.length_c   1.000
_cell.angle_alpha   90.00
_cell.angle_beta   90.00
_cell.angle_gamma   90.00
#
_symmetry.space_group_name_H-M   'P 1'
#
loop_
_entity.id
_entity.type
_entity.pdbx_description
1 polymer ?
#
loop_
_entity_poly.entity_id
_entity_poly.type
_entity_poly.pdbx_seq_one_letter_code
_entity_poly.pdbx_strand_id
1 'polypeptide(L)'
;ADPKSDGNQETLIHVVHTVMVALDEKTRRPVKFPGLSLSNSEPERCNESKRKILADEHKLALKNRMTNSLSIRQGHGKGKAPTHEEMNLVHNLFEDVIETQESNTSEELQWMKDWTFDQHFVVVPEYQNLNGEMFGGWVALEGFNLAYFTAMAFTGSTPIP
;
A
#
# COMPACT_ATOMS: atom_id res chain seq x y z
N ALA A 1 -18.91 43.81 -15.26
CA ALA A 1 -18.96 43.74 -13.79
C ALA A 1 -19.72 42.47 -13.46
N ASP A 2 -18.99 41.35 -13.46
CA ASP A 2 -19.57 40.04 -13.19
C ASP A 2 -19.57 39.77 -11.68
N PRO A 3 -20.62 39.12 -11.16
CA PRO A 3 -20.78 38.95 -9.72
C PRO A 3 -19.80 37.90 -9.21
N LYS A 4 -19.03 38.31 -8.19
CA LYS A 4 -18.25 37.41 -7.33
C LYS A 4 -19.21 36.40 -6.70
N SER A 5 -19.18 35.15 -7.15
CA SER A 5 -19.76 34.04 -6.39
C SER A 5 -18.71 33.51 -5.42
N ASP A 6 -18.58 34.16 -4.26
CA ASP A 6 -17.91 33.60 -3.07
C ASP A 6 -18.80 32.46 -2.51
N GLY A 7 -18.82 31.33 -3.20
CA GLY A 7 -19.49 30.12 -2.77
C GLY A 7 -18.46 29.07 -2.41
N ASN A 8 -18.25 28.81 -1.12
CA ASN A 8 -17.46 27.67 -0.65
C ASN A 8 -18.08 26.36 -1.19
N GLN A 9 -17.59 25.88 -2.33
CA GLN A 9 -17.95 24.58 -2.86
C GLN A 9 -17.13 23.52 -2.13
N GLU A 10 -17.78 22.78 -1.24
CA GLU A 10 -17.19 21.60 -0.62
C GLU A 10 -16.91 20.54 -1.69
N THR A 11 -15.66 20.12 -1.81
CA THR A 11 -15.23 19.10 -2.75
C THR A 11 -14.83 17.84 -1.99
N LEU A 12 -15.39 16.69 -2.37
CA LEU A 12 -14.98 15.40 -1.83
C LEU A 12 -13.58 15.08 -2.35
N ILE A 13 -12.60 15.00 -1.44
CA ILE A 13 -11.22 14.67 -1.82
C ILE A 13 -11.01 13.15 -1.77
N HIS A 14 -11.24 12.51 -0.62
CA HIS A 14 -11.01 11.08 -0.44
C HIS A 14 -12.04 10.42 0.47
N VAL A 15 -12.38 9.17 0.16
CA VAL A 15 -13.10 8.25 1.04
C VAL A 15 -12.15 7.11 1.39
N VAL A 16 -11.77 7.00 2.67
CA VAL A 16 -10.75 6.06 3.13
C VAL A 16 -11.37 5.10 4.13
N HIS A 17 -11.03 3.81 4.00
CA HIS A 17 -11.41 2.78 4.97
C HIS A 17 -10.17 2.30 5.71
N THR A 18 -10.16 2.47 7.02
CA THR A 18 -9.05 2.06 7.89
C THR A 18 -9.50 0.96 8.84
N VAL A 19 -8.67 -0.06 9.01
CA VAL A 19 -8.90 -1.14 9.97
C VAL A 19 -7.99 -0.93 11.17
N MET A 20 -8.59 -0.85 12.37
CA MET A 20 -7.86 -0.75 13.63
C MET A 20 -8.07 -2.02 14.44
N VAL A 21 -7.03 -2.43 15.18
CA VAL A 21 -7.07 -3.61 16.04
C VAL A 21 -6.73 -3.18 17.46
N ALA A 22 -7.62 -3.49 18.40
CA ALA A 22 -7.35 -3.28 19.82
C ALA A 22 -6.37 -4.34 20.32
N LEU A 23 -5.33 -3.92 21.02
CA LEU A 23 -4.33 -4.79 21.64
C LEU A 23 -4.42 -4.70 23.16
N ASP A 24 -4.21 -5.83 23.83
CA ASP A 24 -4.05 -5.88 25.28
C ASP A 24 -2.67 -5.32 25.67
N GLU A 25 -2.63 -4.41 26.65
CA GLU A 25 -1.42 -3.70 27.08
C GLU A 25 -0.32 -4.67 27.55
N LYS A 26 -0.70 -5.74 28.25
CA LYS A 26 0.27 -6.70 28.82
C LYS A 26 0.69 -7.78 27.84
N THR A 27 -0.27 -8.38 27.13
CA THR A 27 0.03 -9.52 26.25
C THR A 27 0.33 -9.13 24.81
N ARG A 28 0.04 -7.88 24.41
CA ARG A 28 0.08 -7.38 23.03
C ARG A 28 -0.70 -8.24 22.04
N ARG A 29 -1.69 -9.00 22.54
CA ARG A 29 -2.55 -9.84 21.71
C ARG A 29 -3.81 -9.07 21.30
N PRO A 30 -4.38 -9.36 20.12
CA PRO A 30 -5.66 -8.78 19.71
C PRO A 30 -6.77 -9.10 20.71
N VAL A 31 -7.50 -8.07 21.13
CA VAL A 31 -8.64 -8.17 22.06
C VAL A 31 -9.94 -8.05 21.29
N LYS A 32 -10.96 -8.79 21.73
CA LYS A 32 -12.33 -8.62 21.22
C LYS A 32 -12.90 -7.29 21.71
N PHE A 33 -13.12 -6.37 20.79
CA PHE A 33 -13.74 -5.09 21.11
C PHE A 33 -15.27 -5.27 21.22
N PRO A 34 -15.94 -4.71 22.25
CA PRO A 34 -17.39 -4.75 22.35
C PRO A 34 -18.01 -4.05 21.13
N GLY A 35 -19.09 -4.62 20.59
CA GLY A 35 -19.76 -4.03 19.44
C GLY A 35 -20.26 -2.62 19.73
N LEU A 36 -20.02 -1.67 18.82
CA LEU A 36 -20.57 -0.33 18.90
C LEU A 36 -22.10 -0.41 18.75
N SER A 37 -22.85 0.00 19.77
CA SER A 37 -24.31 0.16 19.70
C SER A 37 -24.62 1.46 18.95
N LEU A 38 -25.16 1.34 17.75
CA LEU A 38 -25.63 2.49 16.97
C LEU A 38 -27.03 2.85 17.47
N SER A 39 -27.18 4.00 18.13
CA SER A 39 -28.49 4.53 18.47
C SER A 39 -29.14 5.16 17.24
N ASN A 40 -30.29 4.62 16.86
CA ASN A 40 -31.36 5.19 16.03
C ASN A 40 -31.46 4.67 14.57
N SER A 41 -32.50 3.86 14.37
CA SER A 41 -33.39 3.71 13.20
C SER A 41 -32.75 3.76 11.80
N GLU A 42 -32.34 2.58 11.33
CA GLU A 42 -31.96 2.21 9.96
C GLU A 42 -30.65 2.85 9.41
N PRO A 43 -29.68 2.06 8.89
CA PRO A 43 -29.85 0.69 8.38
C PRO A 43 -28.85 -0.27 9.05
N GLU A 44 -29.28 -0.98 10.09
CA GLU A 44 -28.51 -2.10 10.65
C GLU A 44 -28.15 -3.13 9.56
N ARG A 45 -29.02 -3.31 8.55
CA ARG A 45 -28.78 -4.18 7.39
C ARG A 45 -27.66 -3.68 6.46
N CYS A 46 -27.60 -2.39 6.15
CA CYS A 46 -26.56 -1.86 5.24
C CYS A 46 -25.17 -1.89 5.91
N ASN A 47 -25.12 -1.67 7.21
CA ASN A 47 -23.89 -1.75 7.98
C ASN A 47 -23.44 -3.18 8.22
N GLU A 48 -24.37 -4.11 8.46
CA GLU A 48 -24.04 -5.54 8.56
C GLU A 48 -23.53 -6.10 7.23
N SER A 49 -24.15 -5.72 6.11
CA SER A 49 -23.64 -6.08 4.77
C SER A 49 -22.25 -5.51 4.52
N LYS A 50 -22.00 -4.23 4.82
CA LYS A 50 -20.65 -3.63 4.70
C LYS A 50 -19.62 -4.31 5.62
N ARG A 51 -20.00 -4.65 6.85
CA ARG A 51 -19.15 -5.41 7.79
C ARG A 51 -18.85 -6.81 7.28
N LYS A 52 -19.84 -7.50 6.70
CA LYS A 52 -19.65 -8.83 6.09
C LYS A 52 -18.72 -8.75 4.88
N ILE A 53 -18.93 -7.78 4.00
CA ILE A 53 -18.05 -7.53 2.83
C ILE A 53 -16.61 -7.29 3.32
N LEU A 54 -16.41 -6.39 4.27
CA LEU A 54 -15.07 -6.07 4.79
C LEU A 54 -14.43 -7.25 5.54
N ALA A 55 -15.22 -8.04 6.27
CA ALA A 55 -14.74 -9.26 6.92
C ALA A 55 -14.36 -10.33 5.90
N ASP A 56 -15.11 -10.49 4.82
CA ASP A 56 -14.83 -11.46 3.77
C ASP A 56 -13.64 -11.00 2.89
N GLU A 57 -13.51 -9.70 2.62
CA GLU A 57 -12.30 -9.10 2.04
C GLU A 57 -11.08 -9.35 2.94
N HIS A 58 -11.21 -9.19 4.26
CA HIS A 58 -10.11 -9.47 5.19
C HIS A 58 -9.76 -10.96 5.25
N LYS A 59 -10.76 -11.86 5.22
CA LYS A 59 -10.51 -13.31 5.11
C LYS A 59 -9.85 -13.67 3.80
N LEU A 60 -10.26 -13.05 2.70
CA LEU A 60 -9.66 -13.23 1.38
C LEU A 60 -8.23 -12.72 1.39
N ALA A 61 -7.97 -11.54 1.95
CA ALA A 61 -6.64 -10.98 2.10
C ALA A 61 -5.75 -11.85 2.98
N LEU A 62 -6.27 -12.42 4.07
CA LEU A 62 -5.56 -13.40 4.90
C LEU A 62 -5.27 -14.69 4.14
N LYS A 63 -6.25 -15.22 3.40
CA LYS A 63 -6.06 -16.41 2.56
C LYS A 63 -5.01 -16.17 1.50
N ASN A 64 -5.08 -15.03 0.80
CA ASN A 64 -4.11 -14.61 -0.21
C ASN A 64 -2.72 -14.40 0.42
N ARG A 65 -2.64 -13.77 1.60
CA ARG A 65 -1.37 -13.64 2.33
C ARG A 65 -0.84 -14.99 2.77
N MET A 66 -1.67 -15.92 3.20
CA MET A 66 -1.25 -17.28 3.55
C MET A 66 -0.78 -18.03 2.31
N THR A 67 -1.54 -18.04 1.22
CA THR A 67 -1.13 -18.70 -0.03
C THR A 67 0.12 -18.06 -0.62
N ASN A 68 0.24 -16.73 -0.58
CA ASN A 68 1.38 -16.00 -1.16
C ASN A 68 2.61 -16.04 -0.23
N SER A 69 2.44 -15.98 1.08
CA SER A 69 3.55 -16.18 2.02
C SER A 69 3.99 -17.65 2.05
N LEU A 70 3.07 -18.59 1.82
CA LEU A 70 3.41 -20.00 1.61
C LEU A 70 4.07 -20.20 0.23
N SER A 71 3.70 -19.50 -0.85
CA SER A 71 4.39 -19.64 -2.13
C SER A 71 5.77 -18.95 -2.16
N ILE A 72 5.96 -17.89 -1.38
CA ILE A 72 7.27 -17.24 -1.19
C ILE A 72 8.16 -18.03 -0.23
N ARG A 73 7.62 -18.58 0.88
CA ARG A 73 8.40 -19.37 1.87
C ARG A 73 8.57 -20.85 1.50
N GLN A 74 7.59 -21.48 0.87
CA GLN A 74 7.74 -22.78 0.20
C GLN A 74 8.21 -22.48 -1.22
N GLY A 75 9.49 -22.13 -1.35
CA GLY A 75 10.02 -21.52 -2.55
C GLY A 75 9.44 -22.09 -3.85
N HIS A 76 8.96 -21.19 -4.70
CA HIS A 76 9.19 -21.27 -6.15
C HIS A 76 10.72 -21.35 -6.42
N GLY A 77 11.32 -22.43 -5.95
CA GLY A 77 12.76 -22.65 -5.84
C GLY A 77 13.11 -24.11 -5.53
N LYS A 78 12.14 -24.97 -5.14
CA LYS A 78 12.33 -26.43 -5.08
C LYS A 78 11.07 -27.19 -5.51
N GLY A 79 10.76 -27.24 -6.81
CA GLY A 79 9.99 -28.38 -7.34
C GLY A 79 8.85 -28.13 -8.33
N LYS A 80 8.55 -26.90 -8.76
CA LYS A 80 7.71 -26.68 -9.94
C LYS A 80 8.53 -26.02 -11.03
N ALA A 81 8.66 -26.71 -12.16
CA ALA A 81 9.15 -26.10 -13.39
C ALA A 81 8.23 -24.93 -13.76
N PRO A 82 8.78 -23.82 -14.30
CA PRO A 82 7.97 -22.75 -14.86
C PRO A 82 6.95 -23.32 -15.85
N THR A 83 5.75 -22.79 -15.81
CA THR A 83 4.76 -23.05 -16.85
C THR A 83 5.28 -22.51 -18.19
N HIS A 84 4.78 -23.07 -19.29
CA HIS A 84 5.16 -22.61 -20.63
C HIS A 84 4.83 -21.12 -20.85
N GLU A 85 3.74 -20.64 -20.25
CA GLU A 85 3.37 -19.23 -20.28
C GLU A 85 4.39 -18.34 -19.56
N GLU A 86 4.83 -18.73 -18.36
CA GLU A 86 5.88 -18.02 -17.61
C GLU A 86 7.21 -18.02 -18.36
N MET A 87 7.56 -19.14 -18.99
CA MET A 87 8.81 -19.26 -19.76
C MET A 87 8.80 -18.36 -21.00
N ASN A 88 7.69 -18.32 -21.74
CA ASN A 88 7.54 -17.41 -22.87
C ASN A 88 7.57 -15.94 -22.44
N LEU A 89 6.95 -15.61 -21.30
CA LEU A 89 6.98 -14.25 -20.77
C LEU A 89 8.41 -13.79 -20.46
N VAL A 90 9.20 -14.65 -19.80
CA VAL A 90 10.61 -14.36 -19.49
C VAL A 90 11.45 -14.25 -20.75
N HIS A 91 11.20 -15.11 -21.74
CA HIS A 91 11.92 -15.08 -23.01
C HIS A 91 11.66 -13.79 -23.78
N ASN A 92 10.40 -13.38 -23.92
CA ASN A 92 10.04 -12.13 -24.58
C ASN A 92 10.64 -10.92 -23.86
N LEU A 93 10.57 -10.89 -22.53
CA LEU A 93 11.17 -9.82 -21.74
C LEU A 93 12.70 -9.73 -21.94
N PHE A 94 13.36 -10.85 -22.14
CA PHE A 94 14.80 -10.90 -22.40
C PHE A 94 15.14 -10.41 -23.81
N GLU A 95 14.36 -10.80 -24.82
CA GLU A 95 14.51 -10.30 -26.20
C GLU A 95 14.33 -8.78 -26.25
N ASP A 96 13.29 -8.25 -25.57
CA ASP A 96 13.05 -6.81 -25.46
C ASP A 96 14.27 -6.08 -24.85
N VAL A 97 14.89 -6.65 -23.81
CA VAL A 97 16.08 -6.06 -23.16
C VAL A 97 17.29 -6.05 -24.11
N ILE A 98 17.53 -7.12 -24.86
CA ILE A 98 18.62 -7.17 -25.84
C ILE A 98 18.38 -6.16 -26.95
N GLU A 99 17.18 -6.14 -27.52
CA GLU A 99 16.82 -5.23 -28.61
C GLU A 99 16.99 -3.77 -28.17
N THR A 100 16.62 -3.47 -26.92
CA THR A 100 16.81 -2.14 -26.31
C THR A 100 18.29 -1.79 -26.11
N GLN A 101 19.15 -2.76 -25.78
CA GLN A 101 20.60 -2.53 -25.65
C GLN A 101 21.29 -2.35 -27.01
N GLU A 102 20.85 -3.08 -28.03
CA GLU A 102 21.47 -3.06 -29.36
C GLU A 102 21.04 -1.86 -30.21
N SER A 103 19.79 -1.41 -30.06
CA SER A 103 19.22 -0.33 -30.89
C SER A 103 19.80 1.06 -30.61
N ASN A 104 20.44 1.28 -29.44
CA ASN A 104 21.11 2.54 -29.05
C ASN A 104 20.26 3.81 -29.32
N THR A 105 18.94 3.64 -29.47
CA THR A 105 17.98 4.69 -29.75
C THR A 105 17.69 5.38 -28.45
N SER A 106 18.32 6.55 -28.34
CA SER A 106 18.35 7.51 -27.24
C SER A 106 16.97 8.08 -26.87
N GLU A 107 16.02 7.25 -26.47
CA GLU A 107 15.19 7.59 -25.32
C GLU A 107 15.90 6.96 -24.13
N GLU A 108 16.42 7.81 -23.24
CA GLU A 108 17.30 7.44 -22.13
C GLU A 108 16.55 6.49 -21.18
N LEU A 109 16.57 5.18 -21.46
CA LEU A 109 15.91 4.18 -20.65
C LEU A 109 16.55 4.17 -19.27
N GLN A 110 15.80 4.71 -18.32
CA GLN A 110 16.19 4.80 -16.94
C GLN A 110 15.87 3.48 -16.23
N TRP A 111 16.91 2.76 -15.82
CA TRP A 111 16.74 1.52 -15.07
C TRP A 111 16.23 1.82 -13.66
N MET A 112 15.13 1.18 -13.27
CA MET A 112 14.54 1.34 -11.93
C MET A 112 15.54 1.06 -10.78
N LYS A 113 16.54 0.20 -11.02
CA LYS A 113 17.60 -0.13 -10.06
C LYS A 113 18.42 1.10 -9.63
N ASP A 114 18.52 2.11 -10.50
CA ASP A 114 19.31 3.32 -10.26
C ASP A 114 18.49 4.38 -9.50
N TRP A 115 17.18 4.13 -9.31
CA TRP A 115 16.22 5.02 -8.65
C TRP A 115 15.62 4.38 -7.40
N THR A 116 16.40 3.58 -6.69
CA THR A 116 16.03 3.04 -5.37
C THR A 116 16.59 3.93 -4.27
N PHE A 117 15.71 4.39 -3.38
CA PHE A 117 16.07 5.25 -2.26
C PHE A 117 15.65 4.60 -0.95
N ASP A 118 16.56 4.66 0.02
CA ASP A 118 16.31 4.20 1.38
C ASP A 118 16.30 5.40 2.32
N GLN A 119 15.37 5.40 3.27
CA GLN A 119 15.25 6.42 4.29
C GLN A 119 15.25 5.80 5.68
N HIS A 120 16.06 6.38 6.57
CA HIS A 120 16.19 5.96 7.94
C HIS A 120 15.86 7.11 8.88
N PHE A 121 15.11 6.82 9.93
CA PHE A 121 14.70 7.80 10.92
C PHE A 121 15.01 7.31 12.32
N VAL A 122 15.36 8.25 13.18
CA VAL A 122 15.34 8.04 14.62
C VAL A 122 13.91 8.26 15.10
N VAL A 123 13.31 7.22 15.66
CA VAL A 123 11.95 7.33 16.20
C VAL A 123 12.00 8.07 17.53
N VAL A 124 11.41 9.26 17.53
CA VAL A 124 11.25 10.07 18.75
C VAL A 124 9.93 9.76 19.45
N PRO A 125 9.81 10.02 20.76
CA PRO A 125 8.61 9.69 21.54
C PRO A 125 7.32 10.31 20.99
N GLU A 126 7.40 11.47 20.32
CA GLU A 126 6.25 12.17 19.73
C GLU A 126 5.58 11.36 18.61
N TYR A 127 6.29 10.42 17.98
CA TYR A 127 5.76 9.56 16.92
C TYR A 127 5.20 8.23 17.43
N GLN A 128 5.21 8.04 18.75
CA GLN A 128 4.76 6.83 19.41
C GLN A 128 3.51 7.09 20.24
N ASN A 129 2.66 6.07 20.34
CA ASN A 129 1.60 6.05 21.33
C ASN A 129 2.18 5.83 22.75
N LEU A 130 1.31 5.92 23.77
CA LEU A 130 1.69 5.69 25.17
C LEU A 130 2.33 4.30 25.42
N ASN A 131 2.07 3.34 24.54
CA ASN A 131 2.60 1.98 24.61
C ASN A 131 3.95 1.81 23.89
N GLY A 132 4.50 2.90 23.32
CA GLY A 132 5.76 2.90 22.56
C GLY A 132 5.64 2.35 21.13
N GLU A 133 4.42 2.22 20.60
CA GLU A 133 4.19 1.78 19.21
C GLU A 133 4.06 2.99 18.29
N MET A 134 4.67 2.92 17.11
CA MET A 134 4.61 4.03 16.15
C MET A 134 3.18 4.25 15.63
N PHE A 135 2.80 5.51 15.47
CA PHE A 135 1.53 5.86 14.84
C PHE A 135 1.54 5.46 13.35
N GLY A 136 0.58 4.64 12.94
CA GLY A 136 0.45 4.21 11.55
C GLY A 136 0.27 5.36 10.55
N GLY A 137 -0.33 6.48 10.99
CA GLY A 137 -0.45 7.69 10.18
C GLY A 137 0.90 8.35 9.87
N TRP A 138 1.81 8.39 10.85
CA TRP A 138 3.17 8.90 10.63
C TRP A 138 3.96 7.99 9.69
N VAL A 139 3.89 6.66 9.88
CA VAL A 139 4.52 5.69 8.97
C VAL A 139 3.98 5.82 7.55
N ALA A 140 2.66 6.01 7.39
CA ALA A 140 2.05 6.21 6.08
C ALA A 140 2.51 7.51 5.41
N LEU A 141 2.69 8.59 6.19
CA LEU A 141 3.22 9.87 5.70
C LEU A 141 4.65 9.73 5.21
N GLU A 142 5.55 9.13 6.00
CA GLU A 142 6.94 8.96 5.57
C GLU A 142 7.06 8.02 4.36
N GLY A 143 6.25 6.97 4.31
CA GLY A 143 6.15 6.11 3.13
C GLY A 143 5.68 6.88 1.88
N PHE A 144 4.71 7.78 2.04
CA PHE A 144 4.27 8.66 0.97
C PHE A 144 5.38 9.61 0.51
N ASN A 145 6.10 10.24 1.44
CA ASN A 145 7.18 11.16 1.12
C ASN A 145 8.30 10.48 0.32
N LEU A 146 8.72 9.29 0.76
CA LEU A 146 9.74 8.50 0.05
C LEU A 146 9.26 8.08 -1.35
N ALA A 147 8.01 7.63 -1.47
CA ALA A 147 7.42 7.25 -2.76
C ALA A 147 7.31 8.46 -3.71
N TYR A 148 6.87 9.61 -3.19
CA TYR A 148 6.78 10.85 -3.94
C TYR A 148 8.15 11.33 -4.41
N PHE A 149 9.15 11.34 -3.51
CA PHE A 149 10.53 11.67 -3.84
C PHE A 149 11.07 10.77 -4.95
N THR A 150 10.88 9.47 -4.82
CA THR A 150 11.32 8.47 -5.82
C THR A 150 10.67 8.72 -7.18
N ALA A 151 9.36 8.99 -7.21
CA ALA A 151 8.64 9.28 -8.45
C ALA A 151 9.09 10.60 -9.10
N MET A 152 9.34 11.63 -8.29
CA MET A 152 9.84 12.93 -8.77
C MET A 152 11.26 12.81 -9.34
N ALA A 153 12.14 12.08 -8.65
CA ALA A 153 13.50 11.80 -9.11
C ALA A 153 13.48 11.04 -10.45
N PHE A 154 12.66 9.99 -10.55
CA PHE A 154 12.51 9.21 -11.78
C PHE A 154 11.95 10.02 -12.96
N THR A 155 11.07 10.99 -12.70
CA THR A 155 10.52 11.86 -13.76
C THR A 155 11.46 13.01 -14.15
N GLY A 156 12.68 13.07 -13.60
CA GLY A 156 13.65 14.12 -13.88
C GLY A 156 13.32 15.48 -13.26
N SER A 157 12.34 15.53 -12.37
CA SER A 157 12.02 16.74 -11.60
C SER A 157 12.98 16.86 -10.41
N THR A 158 13.35 18.07 -9.99
CA THR A 158 14.13 18.25 -8.76
C THR A 158 13.22 18.05 -7.56
N PRO A 159 13.33 16.94 -6.79
CA PRO A 159 12.53 16.78 -5.60
C PRO A 159 12.99 17.80 -4.54
N ILE A 160 12.04 18.56 -3.98
CA ILE A 160 12.31 19.42 -2.84
C ILE A 160 12.20 18.54 -1.57
N PRO A 161 13.26 18.45 -0.74
CA PRO A 161 13.24 17.70 0.50
C PRO A 161 12.36 18.34 1.58
#